data_AF-A0A1H4Y2H7-F1
#
_entry.id   AF-A0A1H4Y2H7-F1
#
_cell.length_a   1.000
_cell.length_b   1.000
_cell.length_c   1.000
_cell.angle_alpha   90.00
_cell.angle_beta   90.00
_cell.angle_gamma   90.00
#
_symmetry.space_group_name_H-M   'P 1'
#
loop_
_entity.id
_entity.type
_entity.pdbx_description
1 polymer ?
#
loop_
_entity_poly.entity_id
_entity_poly.type
_entity_poly.pdbx_seq_one_letter_code
_entity_poly.pdbx_strand_id
1 'polypeptide(L)' 'MPEKNNPELSEIGMRFSKFLKEKRTVLGLTLREFALFIYEDENKNGYLSKLENGKREPNLETMSYILKRLNSSIEFIEH' A
#
# COMPACT_ATOMS: atom_id res chain seq x y z
N MET A 1 -28.14 -6.03 10.06
CA MET A 1 -27.28 -4.84 9.90
C MET A 1 -26.73 -4.88 8.49
N PRO A 2 -26.93 -3.88 7.62
CA PRO A 2 -26.37 -3.95 6.29
C PRO A 2 -24.85 -3.72 6.38
N GLU A 3 -24.09 -4.72 5.95
CA GLU A 3 -22.66 -4.60 5.70
C GLU A 3 -22.45 -3.49 4.68
N LYS A 4 -21.66 -2.47 5.05
CA LYS A 4 -21.29 -1.40 4.13
C LYS A 4 -20.54 -2.05 2.97
N ASN A 5 -21.11 -1.98 1.76
CA ASN A 5 -20.45 -2.34 0.51
C ASN A 5 -19.02 -1.77 0.51
N ASN A 6 -18.04 -2.64 0.73
CA ASN A 6 -16.65 -2.30 0.52
C ASN A 6 -16.46 -2.36 -0.99
N PRO A 7 -16.23 -1.25 -1.71
CA PRO A 7 -15.99 -1.32 -3.14
C PRO A 7 -14.79 -2.25 -3.36
N GLU A 8 -14.96 -3.20 -4.28
CA GLU A 8 -13.85 -4.03 -4.75
C GLU A 8 -12.70 -3.10 -5.19
N LEU A 9 -11.46 -3.45 -4.80
CA LEU A 9 -10.29 -2.70 -5.25
C LEU A 9 -10.28 -2.64 -6.78
N SER A 10 -9.84 -1.50 -7.31
CA SER A 10 -9.46 -1.46 -8.71
C SER A 10 -8.32 -2.46 -8.98
N GLU A 11 -8.14 -2.86 -10.24
CA GLU A 11 -7.01 -3.70 -10.62
C GLU A 11 -5.66 -3.06 -10.22
N ILE A 12 -5.56 -1.74 -10.34
CA ILE A 12 -4.41 -0.95 -9.90
C ILE A 12 -4.23 -1.07 -8.37
N GLY A 13 -5.32 -0.94 -7.62
CA GLY A 13 -5.34 -1.13 -6.17
C GLY A 13 -4.84 -2.50 -5.76
N MET A 14 -5.30 -3.57 -6.42
CA MET A 14 -4.85 -4.95 -6.16
C MET A 14 -3.35 -5.12 -6.43
N ARG A 15 -2.87 -4.64 -7.57
CA ARG A 15 -1.44 -4.70 -7.94
C ARG A 15 -0.58 -3.92 -6.94
N PHE A 16 -1.03 -2.73 -6.54
CA PHE A 16 -0.35 -1.88 -5.57
C PHE A 16 -0.27 -2.53 -4.18
N SER A 17 -1.37 -3.10 -3.69
CA SER A 17 -1.43 -3.85 -2.42
C SER A 17 -0.43 -5.00 -2.39
N LYS A 18 -0.38 -5.77 -3.48
CA LYS A 18 0.56 -6.89 -3.64
C LYS A 18 2.01 -6.41 -3.64
N PHE A 19 2.31 -5.39 -4.45
CA PHE A 19 3.64 -4.76 -4.52
C PHE A 19 4.12 -4.29 -3.14
N LEU A 20 3.26 -3.60 -2.37
CA LEU A 20 3.60 -3.10 -1.04
C LEU A 20 4.05 -4.22 -0.10
N LYS A 21 3.27 -5.30 -0.07
CA LYS A 21 3.53 -6.45 0.79
C LYS A 21 4.84 -7.14 0.39
N GLU A 22 5.04 -7.37 -0.90
CA GLU A 22 6.26 -7.98 -1.42
C GLU A 22 7.50 -7.12 -1.11
N LYS A 23 7.42 -5.81 -1.34
CA LYS A 23 8.52 -4.87 -1.06
C LYS A 23 8.89 -4.88 0.42
N ARG A 24 7.90 -4.83 1.33
CA ARG A 24 8.15 -4.92 2.78
C ARG A 24 8.83 -6.23 3.15
N THR A 25 8.34 -7.36 2.62
CA THR A 25 8.92 -8.69 2.89
C THR A 25 10.36 -8.80 2.39
N VAL A 26 10.66 -8.29 1.20
CA VAL A 26 12.03 -8.28 0.64
C VAL A 26 12.98 -7.42 1.48
N LEU A 27 12.49 -6.30 2.03
CA LEU A 27 13.26 -5.46 2.95
C LEU A 27 13.41 -6.06 4.36
N GLY A 28 12.71 -7.16 4.66
CA GLY A 28 12.75 -7.80 5.98
C GLY A 28 12.08 -6.98 7.09
N LEU A 29 11.23 -6.02 6.76
CA LEU A 29 10.65 -5.07 7.72
C LEU A 29 9.32 -5.57 8.31
N THR A 30 9.11 -5.33 9.60
CA THR A 30 7.79 -5.38 10.22
C THR A 30 6.90 -4.24 9.71
N LEU A 31 5.59 -4.32 9.92
CA LEU A 31 4.67 -3.23 9.55
C LEU A 31 4.96 -1.91 10.30
N ARG A 32 5.51 -1.98 11.53
CA ARG A 32 5.90 -0.79 12.29
C ARG A 32 7.14 -0.13 11.70
N GLU A 33 8.17 -0.92 11.41
CA GLU A 33 9.39 -0.41 10.77
C GLU A 33 9.11 0.11 9.37
N PHE A 34 8.22 -0.56 8.62
CA PHE A 34 7.81 -0.10 7.30
C PHE A 34 7.03 1.22 7.35
N ALA A 35 6.21 1.41 8.40
CA ALA A 35 5.53 2.67 8.68
C ALA A 35 6.52 3.79 8.99
N LEU A 36 7.52 3.53 9.85
CA LEU A 36 8.61 4.47 10.12
C LEU A 36 9.41 4.80 8.84
N PHE A 37 9.70 3.79 8.02
CA PHE A 37 10.46 3.97 6.78
C PHE A 37 9.75 4.88 5.76
N ILE A 38 8.43 4.71 5.59
CA ILE A 38 7.66 5.47 4.60
C ILE A 38 7.21 6.83 5.14
N TYR A 39 6.66 6.86 6.35
CA TYR A 39 5.95 8.01 6.90
C TYR A 39 6.66 8.71 8.05
N GLU A 40 7.79 8.16 8.53
CA GLU A 40 8.46 8.64 9.74
C GLU A 40 7.53 8.60 10.98
N ASP A 41 6.50 7.73 10.93
CA ASP A 41 5.47 7.58 11.96
C ASP A 41 5.03 6.10 12.07
N GLU A 42 5.42 5.45 13.16
CA GLU A 42 5.07 4.04 13.41
C GLU A 42 3.55 3.80 13.54
N ASN A 43 2.77 4.82 13.89
CA ASN A 43 1.32 4.69 14.05
C ASN A 43 0.59 4.43 12.73
N LYS A 44 1.28 4.63 11.60
CA LYS A 44 0.76 4.29 10.26
C LYS A 44 0.78 2.78 9.96
N ASN A 45 1.31 1.94 10.84
CA ASN A 45 1.36 0.48 10.64
C ASN A 45 -0.03 -0.13 10.34
N GLY A 46 -1.08 0.33 11.02
CA GLY A 46 -2.44 -0.17 10.80
C GLY A 46 -3.03 0.27 9.46
N TYR A 47 -2.61 1.45 8.98
CA TYR A 47 -2.96 1.91 7.64
C TYR A 47 -2.28 1.07 6.56
N LEU A 48 -0.96 0.85 6.68
CA LEU A 48 -0.21 -0.01 5.77
C LEU A 48 -0.74 -1.45 5.75
N SER A 49 -1.12 -2.01 6.91
CA SER A 49 -1.76 -3.32 6.98
C SER A 49 -3.07 -3.38 6.17
N LYS A 50 -3.88 -2.32 6.21
CA LYS A 50 -5.11 -2.25 5.40
C LYS A 50 -4.80 -2.15 3.91
N LEU A 51 -3.74 -1.44 3.53
CA LEU A 51 -3.28 -1.38 2.14
C LEU A 51 -2.80 -2.75 1.65
N GLU A 52 -1.88 -3.40 2.37
CA GLU A 52 -1.31 -4.71 1.98
C GLU A 52 -2.35 -5.82 1.86
N ASN A 53 -3.39 -5.77 2.70
CA ASN A 53 -4.47 -6.76 2.69
C ASN A 53 -5.62 -6.36 1.75
N GLY A 54 -5.48 -5.27 1.00
CA GLY A 54 -6.51 -4.83 0.07
C GLY A 54 -7.81 -4.34 0.74
N LYS A 55 -7.77 -4.06 2.05
CA LYS A 55 -8.92 -3.56 2.81
C LYS A 55 -9.13 -2.05 2.62
N ARG A 56 -8.17 -1.37 2.00
CA ARG A 56 -8.24 0.05 1.68
C ARG A 56 -7.43 0.34 0.43
N GLU A 57 -8.04 1.05 -0.51
CA GLU A 57 -7.33 1.61 -1.66
C GLU A 57 -6.78 3.00 -1.30
N PRO A 58 -5.48 3.27 -1.52
CA PRO A 58 -4.95 4.62 -1.46
C PRO A 58 -5.34 5.41 -2.72
N ASN A 59 -5.39 6.74 -2.63
CA ASN A 59 -5.48 7.58 -3.82
C ASN A 59 -4.13 7.66 -4.54
N LEU A 60 -4.12 8.19 -5.77
CA LEU A 60 -2.91 8.30 -6.59
C LEU A 60 -1.79 9.11 -5.92
N GLU A 61 -2.13 10.19 -5.20
CA GLU A 61 -1.16 11.01 -4.48
C GLU A 61 -0.45 10.19 -3.39
N THR A 62 -1.22 9.40 -2.63
CA THR A 62 -0.67 8.53 -1.59
C THR A 62 0.17 7.40 -2.18
N MET A 63 -0.28 6.79 -3.28
CA MET A 63 0.51 5.80 -4.01
C MET A 63 1.85 6.38 -4.46
N SER A 64 1.83 7.57 -5.07
CA SER A 64 3.03 8.27 -5.54
C SER A 64 3.99 8.60 -4.39
N TYR A 65 3.46 9.09 -3.26
CA TYR A 65 4.26 9.35 -2.06
C TYR A 65 4.99 8.10 -1.57
N ILE A 66 4.25 7.00 -1.42
CA ILE A 66 4.78 5.71 -0.96
C ILE A 66 5.87 5.22 -1.93
N LEU A 67 5.59 5.25 -3.24
CA LEU A 67 6.52 4.81 -4.29
C LEU A 67 7.82 5.59 -4.26
N LYS A 68 7.74 6.92 -4.13
CA LYS A 68 8.90 7.80 -4.01
C LYS A 68 9.76 7.45 -2.80
N ARG A 69 9.15 7.17 -1.64
CA ARG A 69 9.87 6.75 -0.43
C ARG A 69 10.52 5.38 -0.58
N LEU A 70 9.90 4.47 -1.34
CA LEU A 70 10.42 3.15 -1.66
C LEU A 70 11.42 3.15 -2.82
N ASN A 71 11.78 4.33 -3.35
CA ASN A 71 12.58 4.51 -4.55
C ASN A 71 12.15 3.56 -5.69
N SER A 72 10.84 3.48 -5.90
CA SER A 72 10.20 2.58 -6.86
C SER A 72 9.24 3.39 -7.73
N SER A 73 9.05 2.96 -8.98
CA SER A 73 8.05 3.50 -9.90
C SER A 73 7.10 2.39 -10.33
N ILE A 74 5.86 2.75 -10.65
CA ILE A 74 4.92 1.86 -11.33
C ILE A 74 4.68 2.47 -12.70
N GLU A 75 4.90 1.67 -13.74
CA GLU A 75 4.59 2.02 -15.12
C GLU A 75 3.38 1.20 -15.58
N PHE A 76 2.41 1.89 -16.20
CA PHE A 76 1.25 1.27 -16.80
C PHE A 76 1.55 1.06 -18.27
N ILE A 77 1.75 -0.19 -18.68
CA ILE A 77 1.84 -0.55 -20.09
C ILE A 77 0.42 -0.90 -20.53
N GLU A 78 -0.23 0.01 -21.24
CA GLU A 78 -1.45 -0.30 -21.98
C GLU A 78 -1.05 -1.13 -23.21
N HIS A 79 -1.66 -2.31 -23.36
CA HIS A 79 -1.52 -3.18 -24.53
C HIS A 79 -2.69 -2.98 -25.48
#